data_AF-A0A950LQL8-F1
#
_entry.id   AF-A0A950LQL8-F1
#
_cell.length_a   1.000
_cell.length_b   1.000
_cell.length_c   1.000
_cell.angle_alpha   90.00
_cell.angle_beta   90.00
_cell.angle_gamma   90.00
#
_symmetry.space_group_name_H-M   'P 1'
#
loop_
_entity.id
_entity.type
_entity.pdbx_description
1 polymer ?
#
loop_
_entity_poly.entity_id
_entity_poly.type
_entity_poly.pdbx_seq_one_letter_code
_entity_poly.pdbx_strand_id
1 'polypeptide(L)'
;MKELVIFRHSDTPALVAAAGDRARMRFVEFFAANIRNPHTRRAYYRAAEEFLTWCTSAGVPSIAAVQPVHVATWIEASTRELAAPSVKQRLAALRHLFDWLVNGQVVPVNPAHTVRGPRHVVTSGQTSVLDPAEARTLLDSIDVSTHAGLRDRALIGLMVYSFARIGAALGMTVEDVYTQNRRLWVRLREKGGKRHAMPCHHNLEEYLTAYLDGAGLRDDPKGPLFRTI
;
A
#
# COMPACT_ATOMS: atom_id res chain seq x y z
N MET A 1 12.96 0.64 -7.08
CA MET A 1 12.80 1.68 -8.12
C MET A 1 11.31 1.91 -8.34
N LYS A 2 10.77 3.07 -7.95
CA LYS A 2 9.34 3.40 -8.06
C LYS A 2 9.13 4.02 -9.44
N GLU A 3 8.68 3.25 -10.42
CA GLU A 3 8.06 3.85 -11.61
C GLU A 3 6.79 4.56 -11.14
N LEU A 4 6.91 5.87 -10.96
CA LEU A 4 5.77 6.76 -11.01
C LEU A 4 5.16 6.57 -12.40
N VAL A 5 3.87 6.23 -12.46
CA VAL A 5 3.13 6.29 -13.72
C VAL A 5 3.16 7.76 -14.16
N ILE A 6 4.05 8.09 -15.09
CA ILE A 6 4.10 9.39 -15.73
C ILE A 6 2.99 9.38 -16.77
N PHE A 7 1.85 9.98 -16.43
CA PHE A 7 0.72 10.07 -17.35
C PHE A 7 1.06 11.07 -18.45
N ARG A 8 1.28 10.59 -19.68
CA ARG A 8 1.24 11.44 -20.87
C ARG A 8 -0.17 11.42 -21.44
N HIS A 9 -0.59 12.55 -22.02
CA HIS A 9 -1.92 12.67 -22.64
C HIS A 9 -2.15 11.63 -23.76
N SER A 10 -1.06 11.12 -24.36
CA SER A 10 -1.05 10.07 -25.39
C SER A 10 -1.43 8.68 -24.89
N ASP A 11 -1.36 8.41 -23.58
CA ASP A 11 -1.38 7.05 -23.03
C ASP A 11 -2.76 6.65 -22.49
N THR A 12 -3.82 7.38 -22.87
CA THR A 12 -5.19 7.07 -22.44
C THR A 12 -5.77 5.90 -23.23
N PRO A 13 -6.48 4.95 -22.57
CA PRO A 13 -7.13 3.82 -23.23
C PRO A 13 -8.06 4.22 -24.38
N ALA A 14 -8.18 3.37 -25.40
CA ALA A 14 -8.95 3.62 -26.62
C ALA A 14 -10.43 4.01 -26.34
N LEU A 15 -11.07 3.40 -25.35
CA LEU A 15 -12.45 3.76 -24.97
C LEU A 15 -12.57 5.17 -24.40
N VAL A 16 -11.56 5.65 -23.69
CA VAL A 16 -11.52 7.01 -23.13
C VAL A 16 -11.29 7.99 -24.27
N ALA A 17 -10.36 7.65 -25.17
CA ALA A 17 -10.07 8.39 -26.38
C ALA A 17 -11.30 8.62 -27.25
N ALA A 18 -12.12 7.58 -27.44
CA ALA A 18 -13.36 7.63 -28.22
C ALA A 18 -14.43 8.57 -27.64
N ALA A 19 -14.33 8.95 -26.36
CA ALA A 19 -15.23 9.90 -25.72
C ALA A 19 -14.73 11.36 -25.75
N GLY A 20 -13.63 11.64 -26.48
CA GLY A 20 -13.11 12.98 -26.72
C GLY A 20 -12.11 13.50 -25.66
N ASP A 21 -11.55 14.68 -25.91
CA ASP A 21 -10.43 15.22 -25.13
C ASP A 21 -10.77 15.52 -23.67
N ARG A 22 -12.01 15.93 -23.40
CA ARG A 22 -12.49 16.10 -22.03
C ARG A 22 -12.43 14.80 -21.24
N ALA A 23 -12.80 13.67 -21.85
CA ALA A 23 -12.73 12.36 -21.21
C ALA A 23 -11.28 11.96 -20.92
N ARG A 24 -10.37 12.19 -21.87
CA ARG A 24 -8.93 11.94 -21.69
C ARG A 24 -8.36 12.73 -20.52
N MET A 25 -8.64 14.03 -20.47
CA MET A 25 -8.16 14.90 -19.39
C MET A 25 -8.71 14.43 -18.03
N ARG A 26 -10.02 14.20 -17.93
CA ARG A 26 -10.64 13.73 -16.68
C ARG A 26 -10.08 12.38 -16.23
N PHE A 27 -9.81 11.47 -17.15
CA PHE A 27 -9.18 10.18 -16.82
C PHE A 27 -7.79 10.36 -16.23
N VAL A 28 -6.95 11.22 -16.84
CA VAL A 28 -5.61 11.52 -16.31
C VAL A 28 -5.69 12.22 -14.95
N GLU A 29 -6.57 13.20 -14.79
CA GLU A 29 -6.77 13.93 -13.52
C GLU A 29 -7.13 13.00 -12.36
N PHE A 30 -7.95 11.97 -12.60
CA PHE A 30 -8.31 10.99 -11.59
C PHE A 30 -7.08 10.33 -10.96
N PHE A 31 -6.10 9.94 -11.79
CA PHE A 31 -4.90 9.29 -11.27
C PHE A 31 -3.84 10.28 -10.80
N ALA A 32 -3.65 11.40 -11.53
CA ALA A 32 -2.58 12.35 -11.25
C ALA A 32 -2.89 13.26 -10.05
N ALA A 33 -4.13 13.78 -9.96
CA ALA A 33 -4.53 14.79 -8.98
C ALA A 33 -5.34 14.21 -7.82
N ASN A 34 -6.28 13.29 -8.09
CA ASN A 34 -7.22 12.82 -7.07
C ASN A 34 -6.59 11.76 -6.13
N ILE A 35 -5.75 10.85 -6.65
CA ILE A 35 -5.15 9.78 -5.85
C ILE A 35 -3.73 10.12 -5.40
N ARG A 36 -3.57 10.49 -4.13
CA ARG A 36 -2.25 10.83 -3.53
C ARG A 36 -1.36 9.62 -3.23
N ASN A 37 -1.96 8.48 -2.85
CA ASN A 37 -1.17 7.30 -2.49
C ASN A 37 -0.67 6.57 -3.76
N PRO A 38 0.65 6.45 -3.98
CA PRO A 38 1.19 5.85 -5.21
C PRO A 38 0.83 4.37 -5.37
N HIS A 39 0.65 3.62 -4.27
CA HIS A 39 0.24 2.22 -4.33
C HIS A 39 -1.22 2.10 -4.76
N THR A 40 -2.10 2.93 -4.19
CA THR A 40 -3.51 3.01 -4.61
C THR A 40 -3.61 3.42 -6.07
N ARG A 41 -2.85 4.44 -6.49
CA ARG A 41 -2.82 4.94 -7.87
C ARG A 41 -2.46 3.83 -8.85
N ARG A 42 -1.35 3.11 -8.59
CA ARG A 42 -0.90 2.01 -9.44
C ARG A 42 -1.92 0.87 -9.52
N ALA A 43 -2.49 0.47 -8.39
CA ALA A 43 -3.46 -0.63 -8.37
C ALA A 43 -4.76 -0.24 -9.09
N TYR A 44 -5.24 0.99 -8.89
CA TYR A 44 -6.46 1.47 -9.55
C TYR A 44 -6.25 1.65 -11.04
N TYR A 45 -5.08 2.16 -11.45
CA TYR A 45 -4.74 2.33 -12.86
C TYR A 45 -4.73 0.99 -13.59
N ARG A 46 -4.03 -0.02 -13.04
CA ARG A 46 -4.02 -1.38 -13.61
C ARG A 46 -5.43 -1.96 -13.73
N ALA A 47 -6.24 -1.83 -12.68
CA ALA A 47 -7.63 -2.31 -12.73
C ALA A 47 -8.46 -1.61 -13.82
N ALA A 48 -8.31 -0.30 -13.97
CA ALA A 48 -9.01 0.47 -15.00
C ALA A 48 -8.52 0.11 -16.41
N GLU A 49 -7.21 0.01 -16.62
CA GLU A 49 -6.60 -0.34 -17.90
C GLU A 49 -7.02 -1.74 -18.36
N GLU A 50 -6.94 -2.74 -17.49
CA GLU A 50 -7.37 -4.11 -17.80
C GLU A 50 -8.86 -4.18 -18.11
N PHE A 51 -9.70 -3.50 -17.33
CA PHE A 51 -11.15 -3.46 -17.57
C PHE A 51 -11.49 -2.78 -18.90
N LEU A 52 -10.90 -1.63 -19.20
CA LEU A 52 -11.17 -0.89 -20.45
C LEU A 52 -10.64 -1.64 -21.68
N THR A 53 -9.53 -2.35 -21.54
CA THR A 53 -9.01 -3.27 -22.56
C THR A 53 -9.99 -4.41 -22.82
N TRP A 54 -10.50 -5.03 -21.74
CA TRP A 54 -11.54 -6.05 -21.86
C TRP A 54 -12.82 -5.51 -22.51
N CYS A 55 -13.28 -4.31 -22.14
CA CYS A 55 -14.44 -3.68 -22.79
C CYS A 55 -14.23 -3.43 -24.29
N THR A 56 -12.99 -3.12 -24.70
CA THR A 56 -12.64 -3.00 -26.12
C THR A 56 -12.88 -4.34 -26.84
N SER A 57 -12.39 -5.44 -26.25
CA SER A 57 -12.59 -6.79 -26.80
C SER A 57 -14.06 -7.25 -26.80
N ALA A 58 -14.87 -6.70 -25.89
CA ALA A 58 -16.31 -6.94 -25.81
C ALA A 58 -17.13 -6.04 -26.77
N GLY A 59 -16.47 -5.21 -27.59
CA GLY A 59 -17.14 -4.36 -28.59
C GLY A 59 -17.77 -3.08 -28.03
N VAL A 60 -17.40 -2.66 -26.81
CA VAL A 60 -17.91 -1.41 -26.23
C VAL A 60 -17.25 -0.21 -26.95
N PRO A 61 -18.04 0.69 -27.58
CA PRO A 61 -17.49 1.70 -28.49
C PRO A 61 -16.81 2.88 -27.76
N SER A 62 -17.19 3.16 -26.52
CA SER A 62 -16.61 4.26 -25.73
C SER A 62 -16.82 4.04 -24.23
N ILE A 63 -16.07 4.76 -23.39
CA ILE A 63 -16.24 4.69 -21.93
C ILE A 63 -17.64 5.12 -21.47
N ALA A 64 -18.32 6.00 -22.23
CA ALA A 64 -19.70 6.41 -21.96
C ALA A 64 -20.75 5.34 -22.28
N ALA A 65 -20.40 4.34 -23.10
CA ALA A 65 -21.26 3.20 -23.42
C ALA A 65 -21.07 2.01 -22.45
N VAL A 66 -20.19 2.13 -21.44
CA VAL A 66 -20.04 1.10 -20.41
C VAL A 66 -21.34 0.99 -19.60
N GLN A 67 -21.77 -0.24 -19.35
CA GLN A 67 -23.04 -0.57 -18.69
C GLN A 67 -22.78 -1.49 -17.50
N PRO A 68 -23.72 -1.60 -16.54
CA PRO A 68 -23.56 -2.49 -15.39
C PRO A 68 -23.27 -3.94 -15.76
N VAL A 69 -23.82 -4.44 -16.87
CA VAL A 69 -23.54 -5.80 -17.37
C VAL A 69 -22.07 -6.00 -17.70
N HIS A 70 -21.42 -5.02 -18.34
CA HIS A 70 -19.99 -5.07 -18.66
C HIS A 70 -19.14 -5.19 -17.39
N VAL A 71 -19.44 -4.36 -16.38
CA VAL A 71 -18.74 -4.40 -15.09
C VAL A 71 -18.99 -5.73 -14.37
N ALA A 72 -20.24 -6.20 -14.33
CA ALA A 72 -20.60 -7.46 -13.68
C ALA A 72 -19.90 -8.67 -14.31
N THR A 73 -19.91 -8.77 -15.64
CA THR A 73 -19.26 -9.87 -16.38
C THR A 73 -17.76 -9.89 -16.12
N TRP A 74 -17.09 -8.74 -16.16
CA TRP A 74 -15.64 -8.68 -15.91
C TRP A 74 -15.28 -9.00 -14.45
N ILE A 75 -16.08 -8.54 -13.50
CA ILE A 75 -15.89 -8.85 -12.07
C ILE A 75 -16.09 -10.34 -11.81
N GLU A 76 -17.13 -10.95 -12.38
CA GLU A 76 -17.39 -12.38 -12.26
C GLU A 76 -16.24 -13.21 -12.86
N ALA A 77 -15.77 -12.85 -14.05
CA ALA A 77 -14.60 -13.50 -14.67
C ALA A 77 -13.35 -13.37 -13.78
N SER A 78 -13.12 -12.20 -13.19
CA SER A 78 -12.00 -11.95 -12.29
C SER A 78 -12.01 -12.83 -11.03
N THR A 79 -13.18 -13.31 -10.58
CA THR A 79 -13.25 -14.22 -9.41
C THR A 79 -12.64 -15.60 -9.66
N ARG A 80 -12.49 -15.99 -10.94
CA ARG A 80 -11.92 -17.29 -11.32
C ARG A 80 -10.39 -17.30 -11.24
N GLU A 81 -9.77 -16.13 -11.34
CA GLU A 81 -8.32 -15.97 -11.44
C GLU A 81 -7.71 -15.31 -10.19
N LEU A 82 -8.52 -14.56 -9.43
CA LEU A 82 -8.02 -13.71 -8.36
C LEU A 82 -8.75 -13.98 -7.04
N ALA A 83 -8.00 -13.84 -5.95
CA ALA A 83 -8.57 -13.86 -4.61
C ALA A 83 -9.60 -12.74 -4.42
N ALA A 84 -10.62 -12.99 -3.60
CA ALA A 84 -11.73 -12.07 -3.40
C ALA A 84 -11.32 -10.64 -2.94
N PRO A 85 -10.28 -10.42 -2.11
CA PRO A 85 -9.77 -9.07 -1.82
C PRO A 85 -9.31 -8.30 -3.06
N SER A 86 -8.63 -8.98 -3.98
CA SER A 86 -8.13 -8.40 -5.22
C SER A 86 -9.29 -8.00 -6.13
N VAL A 87 -10.31 -8.84 -6.25
CA VAL A 87 -11.52 -8.52 -7.02
C VAL A 87 -12.27 -7.34 -6.40
N LYS A 88 -12.40 -7.29 -5.06
CA LYS A 88 -12.99 -6.14 -4.36
C LYS A 88 -12.22 -4.85 -4.60
N GLN A 89 -10.88 -4.90 -4.61
CA GLN A 89 -10.05 -3.73 -4.91
C GLN A 89 -10.26 -3.24 -6.34
N ARG A 90 -10.34 -4.16 -7.31
CA ARG A 90 -10.64 -3.84 -8.71
C ARG A 90 -12.01 -3.17 -8.86
N LEU A 91 -13.05 -3.73 -8.23
CA LEU A 91 -14.38 -3.12 -8.24
C LEU A 91 -14.40 -1.73 -7.58
N ALA A 92 -13.67 -1.55 -6.47
CA ALA A 92 -13.52 -0.24 -5.85
C ALA A 92 -12.84 0.78 -6.78
N ALA A 93 -11.80 0.36 -7.52
CA ALA A 93 -11.15 1.20 -8.51
C ALA A 93 -12.12 1.67 -9.59
N LEU A 94 -12.93 0.75 -10.14
CA LEU A 94 -13.93 1.08 -11.15
C LEU A 94 -14.99 2.03 -10.60
N ARG A 95 -15.53 1.78 -9.40
CA ARG A 95 -16.51 2.67 -8.77
C ARG A 95 -15.97 4.08 -8.63
N HIS A 96 -14.78 4.25 -8.05
CA HIS A 96 -14.18 5.57 -7.87
C HIS A 96 -13.86 6.27 -9.20
N LEU A 97 -13.37 5.54 -10.20
CA LEU A 97 -13.12 6.11 -11.52
C LEU A 97 -14.42 6.62 -12.14
N PHE A 98 -15.47 5.80 -12.16
CA PHE A 98 -16.74 6.19 -12.76
C PHE A 98 -17.46 7.29 -11.95
N ASP A 99 -17.36 7.33 -10.62
CA ASP A 99 -17.84 8.46 -9.82
C ASP A 99 -17.15 9.77 -10.22
N TRP A 100 -15.83 9.73 -10.42
CA TRP A 100 -15.06 10.88 -10.90
C TRP A 100 -15.51 11.32 -12.30
N LEU A 101 -15.74 10.37 -13.21
CA LEU A 101 -16.21 10.66 -14.57
C LEU A 101 -17.65 11.19 -14.60
N VAL A 102 -18.51 10.76 -13.68
CA VAL A 102 -19.85 11.33 -13.49
C VAL A 102 -19.75 12.78 -13.03
N ASN A 103 -18.97 13.06 -11.99
CA ASN A 103 -18.71 14.44 -11.53
C ASN A 103 -18.08 15.30 -12.63
N GLY A 104 -17.30 14.67 -13.51
CA GLY A 104 -16.72 15.29 -14.70
C GLY A 104 -17.67 15.49 -15.87
N GLN A 105 -18.91 15.03 -15.78
CA GLN A 105 -19.92 14.99 -16.86
C GLN A 105 -19.42 14.26 -18.12
N VAL A 106 -18.58 13.24 -17.95
CA VAL A 106 -18.08 12.39 -19.04
C VAL A 106 -19.02 11.21 -19.27
N VAL A 107 -19.59 10.67 -18.18
CA VAL A 107 -20.58 9.60 -18.21
C VAL A 107 -21.81 10.04 -17.39
N PRO A 108 -23.03 9.64 -17.75
CA PRO A 108 -24.23 10.12 -17.08
C PRO A 108 -24.46 9.46 -15.71
N VAL A 109 -24.04 8.20 -15.56
CA VAL A 109 -24.21 7.39 -14.34
C VAL A 109 -23.00 6.49 -14.13
N ASN A 110 -22.78 6.05 -12.89
CA ASN A 110 -21.72 5.10 -12.57
C ASN A 110 -22.21 3.65 -12.84
N PRO A 111 -21.70 2.95 -13.88
CA PRO A 111 -22.12 1.58 -14.19
C PRO A 111 -21.70 0.56 -13.13
N ALA A 112 -20.71 0.86 -12.30
CA ALA A 112 -20.20 -0.05 -11.27
C ALA A 112 -20.96 0.04 -9.93
N HIS A 113 -21.91 0.97 -9.79
CA HIS A 113 -22.59 1.24 -8.53
C HIS A 113 -23.48 0.06 -8.09
N THR A 114 -24.19 -0.58 -9.03
CA THR A 114 -25.13 -1.68 -8.73
C THR A 114 -24.46 -3.06 -8.71
N VAL A 115 -23.24 -3.19 -9.22
CA VAL A 115 -22.52 -4.47 -9.29
C VAL A 115 -22.05 -4.91 -7.91
N ARG A 116 -22.31 -6.16 -7.53
CA ARG A 116 -21.82 -6.74 -6.28
C ARG A 116 -20.53 -7.50 -6.53
N GLY A 117 -19.52 -7.22 -5.70
CA GLY A 117 -18.28 -8.01 -5.68
C GLY A 117 -18.44 -9.31 -4.89
N PRO A 118 -17.44 -10.21 -4.92
CA PRO A 118 -17.50 -11.48 -4.21
C PRO A 118 -17.68 -11.28 -2.71
N ARG A 119 -18.48 -12.15 -2.08
CA ARG A 119 -18.58 -12.20 -0.62
C ARG A 119 -17.22 -12.65 -0.08
N HIS A 120 -16.62 -11.83 0.77
CA HIS A 120 -15.38 -12.14 1.44
C HIS A 120 -15.57 -11.81 2.91
N VAL A 121 -15.68 -12.87 3.72
CA VAL A 121 -15.77 -12.82 5.18
C VAL A 121 -14.52 -13.53 5.67
N VAL A 122 -13.69 -12.80 6.43
CA VAL A 122 -12.50 -13.35 7.07
C VAL A 122 -12.77 -13.30 8.55
N THR A 123 -12.89 -14.47 9.18
CA THR A 123 -13.14 -14.59 10.62
C THR A 123 -11.83 -14.68 11.40
N SER A 124 -10.73 -15.13 10.77
CA SER A 124 -9.37 -15.14 11.33
C SER A 124 -8.33 -14.72 10.29
N GLY A 125 -7.29 -14.01 10.72
CA GLY A 125 -6.18 -13.63 9.85
C GLY A 125 -5.39 -14.86 9.37
N GLN A 126 -4.96 -14.86 8.11
CA GLN A 126 -4.11 -15.93 7.56
C GLN A 126 -2.67 -15.88 8.08
N THR A 127 -2.26 -14.77 8.68
CA THR A 127 -0.93 -14.61 9.25
C THR A 127 -0.84 -15.42 10.53
N SER A 128 0.03 -16.45 10.55
CA SER A 128 0.35 -17.17 11.78
C SER A 128 0.81 -16.19 12.85
N VAL A 129 0.25 -16.32 14.04
CA VAL A 129 0.65 -15.51 15.20
C VAL A 129 1.80 -16.25 15.86
N LEU A 130 2.94 -15.59 16.02
CA LEU A 130 4.05 -16.14 16.78
C LEU A 130 3.69 -16.13 18.26
N ASP A 131 3.83 -17.27 18.92
CA ASP A 131 3.83 -17.34 20.38
C ASP A 131 5.05 -16.57 20.94
N PRO A 132 4.98 -15.97 22.14
CA PRO A 132 6.14 -15.35 22.78
C PRO A 132 7.43 -16.21 22.77
N ALA A 133 7.33 -17.53 22.93
CA ALA A 133 8.48 -18.42 22.87
C ALA A 133 9.08 -18.55 21.46
N GLU A 134 8.24 -18.59 20.43
CA GLU A 134 8.67 -18.61 19.03
C GLU A 134 9.32 -17.29 18.62
N ALA A 135 8.72 -16.16 19.03
CA ALA A 135 9.28 -14.84 18.77
C ALA A 135 10.66 -14.67 19.43
N ARG A 136 10.82 -15.17 20.66
CA ARG A 136 12.11 -15.19 21.35
C ARG A 136 13.11 -16.07 20.64
N THR A 137 12.73 -17.29 20.29
CA THR A 137 13.59 -18.24 19.56
C THR A 137 14.09 -17.64 18.24
N LEU A 138 13.20 -16.98 17.49
CA LEU A 138 13.55 -16.27 16.27
C LEU A 138 14.61 -15.17 16.54
N LEU A 139 14.36 -14.28 17.50
CA LEU A 139 15.27 -13.19 17.83
C LEU A 139 16.62 -13.67 18.35
N ASP A 140 16.65 -14.74 19.14
CA ASP A 140 17.85 -15.28 19.75
C ASP A 140 18.70 -16.09 18.74
N SER A 141 18.10 -16.56 17.63
CA SER A 141 18.81 -17.25 16.55
C SER A 141 19.64 -16.35 15.62
N ILE A 142 19.50 -15.02 15.72
CA ILE A 142 20.18 -14.07 14.83
C ILE A 142 21.62 -13.84 15.32
N ASP A 143 22.60 -14.03 14.42
CA ASP A 143 24.02 -13.83 14.73
C ASP A 143 24.39 -12.34 14.89
N VAL A 144 24.44 -11.89 16.13
CA VAL A 144 24.76 -10.50 16.50
C VAL A 144 26.26 -10.16 16.47
N SER A 145 27.14 -11.07 16.03
CA SER A 145 28.56 -10.76 15.83
C SER A 145 28.81 -9.85 14.62
N THR A 146 27.80 -9.66 13.77
CA THR A 146 27.86 -8.83 12.57
C THR A 146 26.95 -7.60 12.67
N HIS A 147 27.33 -6.52 11.98
CA HIS A 147 26.46 -5.33 11.86
C HIS A 147 25.09 -5.68 11.26
N ALA A 148 25.04 -6.64 10.33
CA ALA A 148 23.80 -7.08 9.71
C ALA A 148 22.89 -7.81 10.71
N GLY A 149 23.44 -8.69 11.54
CA GLY A 149 22.67 -9.36 12.58
C GLY A 149 22.18 -8.42 13.67
N LEU A 150 23.00 -7.45 14.09
CA LEU A 150 22.54 -6.38 14.99
C LEU A 150 21.35 -5.60 14.40
N ARG A 151 21.46 -5.20 13.13
CA ARG A 151 20.38 -4.51 12.40
C ARG A 151 19.11 -5.36 12.36
N ASP A 152 19.24 -6.62 11.94
CA ASP A 152 18.10 -7.50 11.70
C ASP A 152 17.40 -7.86 13.01
N ARG A 153 18.16 -8.12 14.09
CA ARG A 153 17.59 -8.36 15.42
C ARG A 153 16.88 -7.12 15.97
N ALA A 154 17.47 -5.93 15.81
CA ALA A 154 16.84 -4.67 16.22
C ALA A 154 15.56 -4.36 15.41
N LEU A 155 15.57 -4.59 14.09
CA LEU A 155 14.42 -4.36 13.21
C LEU A 155 13.27 -5.31 13.51
N ILE A 156 13.55 -6.61 13.59
CA ILE A 156 12.54 -7.63 13.91
C ILE A 156 12.04 -7.41 15.33
N GLY A 157 12.94 -7.14 16.29
CA GLY A 157 12.58 -6.84 17.67
C GLY A 157 11.66 -5.63 17.78
N LEU A 158 11.96 -4.54 17.05
CA LEU A 158 11.10 -3.38 16.98
C LEU A 158 9.69 -3.76 16.52
N MET A 159 9.57 -4.54 15.44
CA MET A 159 8.26 -4.98 14.93
C MET A 159 7.51 -5.87 15.93
N VAL A 160 8.21 -6.80 16.60
CA VAL A 160 7.62 -7.70 17.60
C VAL A 160 7.11 -6.94 18.82
N TYR A 161 7.92 -6.03 19.38
CA TYR A 161 7.58 -5.35 20.64
C TYR A 161 6.69 -4.12 20.47
N SER A 162 6.67 -3.49 19.29
CA SER A 162 5.85 -2.30 19.02
C SER A 162 4.67 -2.54 18.09
N PHE A 163 4.57 -3.74 17.50
CA PHE A 163 3.61 -4.05 16.44
C PHE A 163 3.71 -3.11 15.22
N ALA A 164 4.88 -2.48 15.04
CA ALA A 164 5.15 -1.62 13.90
C ALA A 164 5.00 -2.41 12.60
N ARG A 165 4.28 -1.84 11.64
CA ARG A 165 4.33 -2.33 10.27
C ARG A 165 5.72 -2.10 9.71
N ILE A 166 6.22 -3.03 8.89
CA ILE A 166 7.56 -2.94 8.29
C ILE A 166 7.85 -1.59 7.63
N GLY A 167 6.88 -1.01 6.91
CA GLY A 167 7.05 0.29 6.26
C GLY A 167 7.19 1.46 7.24
N ALA A 168 6.62 1.36 8.45
CA ALA A 168 6.82 2.35 9.51
C ALA A 168 8.20 2.19 10.15
N ALA A 169 8.62 0.96 10.42
CA ALA A 169 9.95 0.64 10.97
C ALA A 169 11.08 1.08 10.03
N LEU A 170 11.00 0.73 8.75
CA LEU A 170 11.99 1.15 7.73
C LEU A 170 11.98 2.66 7.45
N GLY A 171 10.91 3.36 7.81
CA GLY A 171 10.79 4.81 7.67
C GLY A 171 11.33 5.60 8.86
N MET A 172 11.83 4.93 9.90
CA MET A 172 12.40 5.59 11.08
C MET A 172 13.77 6.17 10.80
N THR A 173 14.02 7.29 11.45
CA THR A 173 15.33 7.93 11.57
C THR A 173 15.93 7.65 12.94
N VAL A 174 17.24 7.87 13.10
CA VAL A 174 17.92 7.63 14.39
C VAL A 174 17.30 8.47 15.52
N GLU A 175 16.88 9.71 15.24
CA GLU A 175 16.19 10.59 16.21
C GLU A 175 14.79 10.11 16.63
N ASP A 176 14.19 9.17 15.89
CA ASP A 176 12.93 8.56 16.29
C ASP A 176 13.14 7.55 17.44
N VAL A 177 14.39 7.24 17.81
CA VAL A 177 14.78 6.49 19.01
C VAL A 177 15.40 7.47 20.01
N TYR A 178 14.72 7.74 21.12
CA TYR A 178 15.12 8.80 22.05
C TYR A 178 14.84 8.42 23.50
N THR A 179 15.59 9.00 24.43
CA THR A 179 15.39 8.78 25.86
C THR A 179 14.38 9.78 26.41
N GLN A 180 13.38 9.29 27.14
CA GLN A 180 12.42 10.11 27.87
C GLN A 180 12.19 9.48 29.25
N ASN A 181 12.35 10.27 30.31
CA ASN A 181 12.23 9.81 31.70
C ASN A 181 13.10 8.58 32.02
N ARG A 182 14.36 8.58 31.56
CA ARG A 182 15.34 7.49 31.73
C ARG A 182 14.94 6.14 31.11
N ARG A 183 14.00 6.13 30.15
CA ARG A 183 13.64 4.96 29.35
C ARG A 183 13.85 5.27 27.88
N LEU A 184 14.19 4.27 27.07
CA LEU A 184 14.19 4.43 25.63
C LEU A 184 12.75 4.46 25.10
N TRP A 185 12.50 5.31 24.11
CA TRP A 185 11.23 5.46 23.42
C TRP A 185 11.45 5.39 21.92
N VAL A 186 10.43 4.90 21.22
CA VAL A 186 10.38 4.90 19.76
C VAL A 186 9.21 5.75 19.27
N ARG A 187 9.39 6.45 18.15
CA ARG A 187 8.37 7.23 17.47
C ARG A 187 8.08 6.66 16.09
N LEU A 188 6.94 6.01 15.95
CA LEU A 188 6.46 5.42 14.70
C LEU A 188 5.63 6.43 13.90
N ARG A 189 5.81 6.41 12.57
CA ARG A 189 4.97 7.15 11.61
C ARG A 189 4.00 6.16 10.96
N GLU A 190 2.73 6.27 11.31
CA GLU A 190 1.68 5.39 10.84
C GLU A 190 0.97 5.91 9.59
N LYS A 191 0.14 5.04 9.00
CA LYS A 191 -0.72 5.38 7.86
C LYS A 191 -1.62 6.57 8.21
N GLY A 192 -1.73 7.51 7.27
CA GLY A 192 -2.54 8.72 7.45
C GLY A 192 -1.81 9.86 8.15
N GLY A 193 -0.48 9.76 8.32
CA GLY A 193 0.33 10.82 8.95
C GLY A 193 0.26 10.84 10.47
N LYS A 194 -0.38 9.83 11.08
CA LYS A 194 -0.42 9.68 12.54
C LYS A 194 0.97 9.35 13.08
N ARG A 195 1.29 9.88 14.26
CA ARG A 195 2.51 9.55 15.00
C ARG A 195 2.12 8.80 16.26
N HIS A 196 2.83 7.72 16.55
CA HIS A 196 2.66 6.95 17.77
C HIS A 196 4.01 6.86 18.47
N ALA A 197 4.10 7.38 19.69
CA ALA A 197 5.29 7.29 20.51
C ALA A 197 5.01 6.37 21.70
N MET A 198 5.94 5.46 21.98
CA MET A 198 5.80 4.49 23.05
C MET A 198 7.15 4.17 23.70
N PRO A 199 7.16 3.85 25.01
CA PRO A 199 8.36 3.36 25.66
C PRO A 199 8.75 1.98 25.10
N CYS A 200 10.05 1.72 25.04
CA CYS A 200 10.59 0.42 24.65
C CYS A 200 10.37 -0.62 25.76
N HIS A 201 10.13 -1.85 25.34
CA HIS A 201 10.35 -3.02 26.19
C HIS A 201 11.85 -3.16 26.48
N HIS A 202 12.25 -3.72 27.62
CA HIS A 202 13.66 -3.78 28.03
C HIS A 202 14.54 -4.51 26.99
N ASN A 203 14.09 -5.65 26.45
CA ASN A 203 14.82 -6.34 25.38
C ASN A 203 14.94 -5.49 24.10
N LEU A 204 13.90 -4.71 23.76
CA LEU A 204 13.95 -3.82 22.60
C LEU A 204 14.98 -2.70 22.82
N GLU A 205 15.03 -2.15 24.03
CA GLU A 205 16.04 -1.16 24.42
C GLU A 205 17.45 -1.71 24.26
N GLU A 206 17.69 -2.94 24.71
CA GLU A 206 18.97 -3.63 24.53
C GLU A 206 19.33 -3.80 23.05
N TYR A 207 18.40 -4.33 22.23
CA TYR A 207 18.67 -4.59 20.82
C TYR A 207 18.91 -3.32 20.01
N LEU A 208 18.12 -2.26 20.25
CA LEU A 208 18.31 -0.97 19.59
C LEU A 208 19.62 -0.31 20.01
N THR A 209 19.96 -0.37 21.31
CA THR A 209 21.21 0.20 21.82
C THR A 209 22.42 -0.50 21.21
N ALA A 210 22.43 -1.84 21.22
CA ALA A 210 23.50 -2.63 20.62
C ALA A 210 23.69 -2.32 19.13
N TYR A 211 22.60 -2.15 18.37
CA TYR A 211 22.67 -1.79 16.97
C TYR A 211 23.16 -0.34 16.74
N LEU A 212 22.60 0.63 17.48
CA LEU A 212 22.99 2.05 17.37
C LEU A 212 24.48 2.25 17.67
N ASP A 213 24.99 1.58 18.69
CA ASP A 213 26.38 1.67 19.12
C ASP A 213 27.29 0.88 18.19
N GLY A 214 26.93 -0.38 17.91
CA GLY A 214 27.72 -1.27 17.05
C GLY A 214 27.88 -0.74 15.62
N ALA A 215 26.86 -0.05 15.07
CA ALA A 215 26.91 0.53 13.73
C ALA A 215 27.23 2.04 13.71
N GLY A 216 27.58 2.66 14.84
CA GLY A 216 27.99 4.06 14.92
C GLY A 216 26.93 5.05 14.40
N LEU A 217 25.65 4.78 14.66
CA LEU A 217 24.55 5.53 14.04
C LEU A 217 24.23 6.85 14.75
N ARG A 218 24.71 7.02 15.99
CA ARG A 218 24.35 8.17 16.86
C ARG A 218 24.79 9.52 16.30
N ASP A 219 25.83 9.53 15.48
CA ASP A 219 26.38 10.76 14.91
C ASP A 219 25.54 11.32 13.75
N ASP A 220 24.54 10.58 13.28
CA ASP A 220 23.62 11.02 12.23
C ASP A 220 22.14 10.83 12.66
N PRO A 221 21.60 11.74 13.50
CA PRO A 221 20.24 11.66 14.02
C PRO A 221 19.17 11.65 12.93
N LYS A 222 19.42 12.34 11.80
CA LYS A 222 18.47 12.48 10.69
C LYS A 222 18.59 11.35 9.67
N GLY A 223 19.63 10.53 9.77
CA GLY A 223 19.84 9.38 8.91
C GLY A 223 18.81 8.27 9.14
N PRO A 224 18.66 7.35 8.18
CA PRO A 224 17.85 6.16 8.36
C PRO A 224 18.36 5.35 9.56
N LEU A 225 17.44 4.91 10.41
CA LEU A 225 17.77 4.03 11.54
C LEU A 225 18.30 2.68 11.03
N PHE A 226 17.59 2.05 10.08
CA PHE A 226 17.99 0.77 9.49
C PHE A 226 18.60 1.00 8.11
N ARG A 227 19.91 0.76 8.00
CA ARG A 227 20.69 1.02 6.78
C ARG A 227 21.02 -0.27 6.02
N THR A 228 21.21 -0.15 4.72
CA THR A 228 21.90 -1.19 3.94
C THR A 228 23.37 -1.20 4.35
N ILE A 229 23.92 -2.40 4.58
CA ILE A 229 25.31 -2.64 4.98
C ILE A 229 26.03 -3.22 3.77
#